data_AF-A0A915NA03-F1
#
_entry.id   AF-A0A915NA03-F1
#
_cell.length_a   1.000
_cell.length_b   1.000
_cell.length_c   1.000
_cell.angle_alpha   90.00
_cell.angle_beta   90.00
_cell.angle_gamma   90.00
#
_symmetry.space_group_name_H-M   'P 1'
#
loop_
_entity.id
_entity.type
_entity.pdbx_description
1 polymer ?
#
loop_
_entity_poly.entity_id
_entity_poly.type
_entity_poly.pdbx_seq_one_letter_code
_entity_poly.pdbx_strand_id
1 'polypeptide(L)'
;RRNAILTEKFHFRSKMANCQHTPEGKPCTEGQPPAEPEPDYNTTEMTIDEIVNGNSQFSGLAPLIRQFLDGADVDVDTRCTINQYLSFIQKRAKGEIMTTASWMRSFVQNHSDYKHNSYVSDEIIYDLLKKMDGISRGDEHCEKLLGCYKSKTDQRIPQAVRLAEEKLTRELRRHQ
;
A
#
# COMPACT_ATOMS: atom_id res chain seq x y z
N ARG A 1 -13.37 -5.30 14.24
CA ARG A 1 -13.48 -4.26 15.30
C ARG A 1 -13.20 -2.87 14.69
N ARG A 2 -13.79 -1.79 15.21
CA ARG A 2 -13.55 -0.41 14.71
C ARG A 2 -12.12 0.01 15.08
N ASN A 3 -11.42 0.69 14.17
CA ASN A 3 -10.04 1.17 14.36
C ASN A 3 -9.01 0.06 14.66
N ALA A 4 -9.27 -1.17 14.18
CA ALA A 4 -8.41 -2.32 14.46
C ALA A 4 -6.95 -2.12 14.06
N ILE A 5 -6.69 -1.36 13.00
CA ILE A 5 -5.33 -1.02 12.55
C ILE A 5 -4.48 -0.36 13.65
N LEU A 6 -5.10 0.41 14.57
CA LEU A 6 -4.38 1.16 15.61
C LEU A 6 -4.38 0.45 16.97
N THR A 7 -5.36 -0.42 17.22
CA THR A 7 -5.64 -0.92 18.58
C THR A 7 -5.54 -2.43 18.71
N GLU A 8 -5.70 -3.17 17.61
CA GLU A 8 -5.79 -4.63 17.67
C GLU A 8 -4.44 -5.27 17.34
N LYS A 9 -4.24 -6.45 17.89
CA LYS A 9 -3.14 -7.34 17.54
C LYS A 9 -3.65 -8.49 16.70
N PHE A 10 -2.79 -8.99 15.84
CA PHE A 10 -3.05 -10.07 14.93
C PHE A 10 -1.95 -11.12 15.08
N HIS A 11 -2.35 -12.39 15.05
CA HIS A 11 -1.41 -13.50 14.98
C HIS A 11 -0.68 -13.45 13.64
N PHE A 12 0.61 -13.15 13.68
CA PHE A 12 1.48 -13.02 12.52
C PHE A 12 2.77 -13.83 12.70
N ARG A 13 3.34 -14.29 11.60
CA ARG A 13 4.56 -15.11 11.62
C ARG A 13 5.77 -14.26 12.04
N SER A 14 6.42 -14.58 13.17
CA SER A 14 7.65 -13.90 13.63
C SER A 14 8.87 -14.20 12.80
N LYS A 15 8.88 -15.35 12.13
CA LYS A 15 9.97 -15.77 11.26
C LYS A 15 9.41 -16.00 9.88
N MET A 16 10.05 -15.42 8.88
CA MET A 16 9.81 -15.84 7.51
C MET A 16 10.26 -17.30 7.41
N ALA A 17 9.48 -18.14 6.71
CA ALA A 17 9.88 -19.51 6.49
C ALA A 17 11.26 -19.49 5.84
N ASN A 18 12.23 -20.21 6.43
CA ASN A 18 13.43 -20.57 5.70
C ASN A 18 12.95 -21.54 4.62
N CYS A 19 12.52 -21.02 3.48
CA CYS A 19 12.50 -21.79 2.26
C CYS A 19 13.94 -22.26 2.05
N GLN A 20 14.22 -23.53 2.38
CA GLN A 20 15.46 -24.20 2.01
C GLN A 20 15.45 -24.46 0.49
N HIS A 21 15.25 -23.42 -0.31
CA HIS A 21 15.59 -23.46 -1.71
C HIS A 21 17.06 -23.12 -1.79
N THR A 22 17.88 -24.16 -1.93
CA THR A 22 19.22 -23.98 -2.48
C THR A 22 19.08 -23.34 -3.87
N PRO A 23 20.04 -22.50 -4.30
CA PRO A 23 19.98 -21.82 -5.60
C PRO A 23 19.94 -22.78 -6.81
N GLU A 24 20.10 -24.08 -6.56
CA GLU A 24 19.93 -25.14 -7.54
C GLU A 24 18.58 -25.83 -7.25
N GLY A 25 17.58 -25.60 -8.11
CA GLY A 25 16.22 -26.09 -7.96
C GLY A 25 16.09 -27.62 -7.88
N LYS A 26 16.48 -28.21 -6.75
CA LYS A 26 16.10 -29.58 -6.40
C LYS A 26 14.67 -29.56 -5.86
N PRO A 27 13.74 -30.34 -6.45
CA PRO A 27 12.41 -30.50 -5.89
C PRO A 27 12.54 -31.07 -4.48
N CYS A 28 11.64 -30.65 -3.60
CA CYS A 28 11.43 -31.30 -2.31
C CYS A 28 11.45 -32.82 -2.52
N THR A 29 12.32 -33.53 -1.79
CA THR A 29 12.59 -34.95 -1.94
C THR A 29 11.29 -35.76 -2.06
N GLU A 30 11.07 -36.34 -3.24
CA GLU A 30 10.02 -37.32 -3.49
C GLU A 30 10.21 -38.50 -2.53
N GLY A 31 9.16 -38.84 -1.77
CA GLY A 31 9.10 -40.11 -1.02
C GLY A 31 9.07 -40.00 0.51
N GLN A 32 9.10 -38.81 1.10
CA GLN A 32 8.77 -38.67 2.53
C GLN A 32 7.28 -38.37 2.68
N PRO A 33 6.52 -39.13 3.49
CA PRO A 33 5.15 -38.75 3.84
C PRO A 33 5.20 -37.32 4.41
N PRO A 34 4.19 -36.46 4.15
CA PRO A 34 4.14 -35.14 4.74
C PRO A 34 4.38 -35.31 6.23
N ALA A 35 5.45 -34.70 6.75
CA ALA A 35 5.64 -34.61 8.18
C ALA A 35 4.31 -34.11 8.75
N GLU A 36 3.79 -34.78 9.79
CA GLU A 36 2.59 -34.31 10.46
C GLU A 36 2.73 -32.81 10.72
N PRO A 37 1.65 -32.01 10.57
CA PRO A 37 1.74 -30.57 10.70
C PRO A 37 2.24 -30.23 12.12
N GLU A 38 3.55 -30.05 12.23
CA GLU A 38 4.21 -29.55 13.43
C GLU A 38 3.48 -28.26 13.82
N PRO A 39 3.04 -28.11 15.07
CA PRO A 39 2.38 -26.89 15.50
C PRO A 39 3.26 -25.69 15.15
N ASP A 40 2.70 -24.76 14.38
CA ASP A 40 3.43 -23.60 13.87
C ASP A 40 3.69 -22.59 15.01
N TYR A 41 4.69 -22.88 15.83
CA TYR A 41 5.15 -22.05 16.95
C TYR A 41 5.78 -20.73 16.51
N ASN A 42 5.85 -20.45 15.20
CA ASN A 42 6.42 -19.21 14.69
C ASN A 42 5.39 -18.08 14.56
N THR A 43 4.27 -18.15 15.28
CA THR A 43 3.22 -17.12 15.23
C THR A 43 3.16 -16.35 16.56
N THR A 44 3.10 -15.03 16.50
CA THR A 44 3.01 -14.13 17.66
C THR A 44 2.03 -13.00 17.38
N GLU A 45 1.48 -12.41 18.44
CA GLU A 45 0.59 -11.26 18.34
C GLU A 45 1.37 -9.96 18.04
N MET A 46 1.06 -9.34 16.90
CA MET A 46 1.66 -8.07 16.48
C MET A 46 0.56 -7.10 16.04
N THR A 47 0.76 -5.81 16.28
CA THR A 47 -0.04 -4.74 15.68
C THR A 47 0.25 -4.61 14.18
N ILE A 48 -0.63 -3.93 13.43
CA ILE A 48 -0.35 -3.66 12.01
C ILE A 48 0.91 -2.79 11.84
N ASP A 49 1.17 -1.86 12.78
CA ASP A 49 2.41 -1.07 12.80
C ASP A 49 3.64 -1.99 12.88
N GLU A 50 3.67 -2.93 13.82
CA GLU A 50 4.79 -3.86 13.98
C GLU A 50 4.94 -4.82 12.78
N ILE A 51 3.84 -5.26 12.18
CA ILE A 51 3.89 -6.12 10.99
C ILE A 51 4.47 -5.36 9.79
N VAL A 52 4.07 -4.10 9.58
CA VAL A 52 4.49 -3.32 8.42
C VAL A 52 5.87 -2.70 8.62
N ASN A 53 6.09 -2.04 9.76
CA ASN A 53 7.28 -1.25 10.07
C ASN A 53 8.35 -2.04 10.84
N GLY A 54 7.98 -3.17 11.43
CA GLY A 54 8.88 -3.97 12.25
C GLY A 54 8.85 -3.59 13.72
N ASN A 55 9.53 -4.39 14.52
CA ASN A 55 9.83 -4.16 15.93
C ASN A 55 11.22 -4.74 16.26
N SER A 56 11.52 -4.97 17.55
CA SER A 56 12.81 -5.52 17.97
C SER A 56 13.07 -6.96 17.54
N GLN A 57 12.03 -7.74 17.21
CA GLN A 57 12.12 -9.16 16.88
C GLN A 57 11.84 -9.46 15.41
N PHE A 58 11.06 -8.62 14.73
CA PHE A 58 10.68 -8.79 13.34
C PHE A 58 11.05 -7.52 12.54
N SER A 59 11.72 -7.69 11.40
CA SER A 59 12.21 -6.56 10.60
C SER A 59 11.09 -5.71 9.98
N GLY A 60 9.88 -6.26 9.82
CA GLY A 60 8.76 -5.57 9.16
C GLY A 60 8.71 -5.80 7.65
N LEU A 61 7.51 -5.84 7.09
CA LEU A 61 7.33 -6.07 5.65
C LEU A 61 7.94 -4.95 4.79
N ALA A 62 7.78 -3.68 5.18
CA ALA A 62 8.31 -2.57 4.40
C ALA A 62 9.85 -2.55 4.38
N PRO A 63 10.58 -2.72 5.50
CA PRO A 63 12.03 -2.87 5.49
C PRO A 63 12.53 -4.08 4.66
N LEU A 64 11.84 -5.22 4.74
CA LEU A 64 12.19 -6.40 3.93
C LEU A 64 12.06 -6.14 2.42
N ILE A 65 11.00 -5.46 1.99
CA ILE A 65 10.84 -5.07 0.58
C ILE A 65 11.95 -4.10 0.16
N ARG A 66 12.33 -3.14 1.01
CA ARG A 66 13.45 -2.22 0.71
C ARG A 66 14.78 -2.97 0.54
N GLN A 67 15.06 -3.94 1.42
CA GLN A 67 16.25 -4.78 1.29
C GLN A 67 16.25 -5.60 -0.01
N PHE A 68 15.09 -6.11 -0.43
CA PHE A 68 14.98 -6.78 -1.74
C PHE A 68 15.30 -5.82 -2.90
N LEU A 69 14.81 -4.59 -2.84
CA LEU A 69 15.09 -3.55 -3.85
C LEU A 69 16.55 -3.07 -3.86
N ASP A 70 17.33 -3.35 -2.80
CA ASP A 70 18.77 -3.08 -2.78
C ASP A 70 19.58 -4.10 -3.57
N GLY A 71 19.10 -5.35 -3.64
CA GLY A 71 19.74 -6.42 -4.41
C GLY A 71 19.17 -6.61 -5.82
N ALA A 72 18.02 -6.01 -6.13
CA ALA A 72 17.39 -6.05 -7.44
C ALA A 72 17.91 -4.91 -8.34
N ASP A 73 18.14 -5.21 -9.62
CA ASP A 73 18.50 -4.20 -10.62
C ASP A 73 17.25 -3.40 -11.02
N VAL A 74 16.90 -2.41 -10.19
CA VAL A 74 15.73 -1.53 -10.36
C VAL A 74 16.22 -0.10 -10.54
N ASP A 75 15.69 0.59 -11.55
CA ASP A 75 16.06 1.99 -11.82
C ASP A 75 15.64 2.94 -10.68
N VAL A 76 16.29 4.09 -10.61
CA VAL A 76 16.13 5.06 -9.53
C VAL A 76 14.69 5.60 -9.46
N ASP A 77 14.04 5.86 -10.59
CA ASP A 77 12.70 6.44 -10.61
C ASP A 77 11.64 5.43 -10.16
N THR A 78 11.75 4.17 -10.59
CA THR A 78 10.91 3.08 -10.10
C THR A 78 11.12 2.86 -8.61
N ARG A 79 12.37 2.85 -8.14
CA ARG A 79 12.70 2.71 -6.72
C ARG A 79 12.17 3.88 -5.88
N CYS A 80 12.25 5.12 -6.37
CA CYS A 80 11.65 6.28 -5.74
C CYS A 80 10.12 6.12 -5.62
N THR A 81 9.46 5.67 -6.69
CA THR A 81 8.01 5.47 -6.72
C THR A 81 7.56 4.39 -5.73
N ILE A 82 8.24 3.23 -5.70
CA ILE A 82 7.96 2.17 -4.73
C ILE A 82 8.16 2.67 -3.30
N ASN A 83 9.23 3.42 -3.03
CA ASN A 83 9.47 3.99 -1.72
C ASN A 83 8.37 4.96 -1.28
N GLN A 84 7.74 5.69 -2.20
CA GLN A 84 6.59 6.54 -1.88
C GLN A 84 5.38 5.70 -1.46
N TYR A 85 5.06 4.63 -2.18
CA TYR A 85 3.98 3.71 -1.81
C TYR A 85 4.24 3.02 -0.47
N LEU A 86 5.46 2.52 -0.26
CA LEU A 86 5.84 1.91 1.02
C LEU A 86 5.70 2.93 2.15
N SER A 87 6.21 4.15 1.98
CA SER A 87 6.09 5.21 2.99
C SER A 87 4.64 5.53 3.32
N PHE A 88 3.74 5.55 2.33
CA PHE A 88 2.31 5.73 2.56
C PHE A 88 1.70 4.59 3.39
N ILE A 89 2.01 3.33 3.05
CA ILE A 89 1.53 2.15 3.81
C ILE A 89 2.07 2.18 5.24
N GLN A 90 3.35 2.48 5.42
CA GLN A 90 4.01 2.60 6.72
C GLN A 90 3.36 3.66 7.61
N LYS A 91 3.09 4.86 7.07
CA LYS A 91 2.41 5.94 7.79
C LYS A 91 0.99 5.56 8.19
N ARG A 92 0.28 4.82 7.35
CA ARG A 92 -1.08 4.35 7.65
C ARG A 92 -1.08 3.28 8.73
N ALA A 93 -0.13 2.34 8.68
CA ALA A 93 0.05 1.31 9.70
C ALA A 93 0.35 1.92 11.08
N LYS A 94 1.19 2.96 11.11
CA LYS A 94 1.52 3.73 12.32
C LYS A 94 0.41 4.65 12.81
N GLY A 95 -0.58 4.94 11.97
CA GLY A 95 -1.69 5.84 12.29
C GLY A 95 -1.43 7.33 12.08
N GLU A 96 -0.33 7.70 11.41
CA GLU A 96 -0.04 9.09 11.04
C GLU A 96 -1.01 9.61 9.97
N ILE A 97 -1.48 8.72 9.09
CA ILE A 97 -2.54 9.02 8.12
C ILE A 97 -3.75 8.11 8.35
N MET A 98 -4.94 8.66 8.14
CA MET A 98 -6.19 7.95 8.36
C MET A 98 -6.39 6.84 7.33
N THR A 99 -7.06 5.77 7.76
CA THR A 99 -7.71 4.86 6.81
C THR A 99 -8.92 5.55 6.20
N THR A 100 -9.31 5.17 4.98
CA THR A 100 -10.53 5.68 4.33
C THR A 100 -11.75 5.49 5.24
N ALA A 101 -11.87 4.34 5.89
CA ALA A 101 -12.99 4.07 6.81
C ALA A 101 -12.99 5.00 8.03
N SER A 102 -11.83 5.31 8.61
CA SER A 102 -11.74 6.27 9.72
C SER A 102 -12.01 7.70 9.25
N TRP A 103 -11.53 8.06 8.06
CA TRP A 103 -11.79 9.36 7.45
C TRP A 103 -13.28 9.56 7.15
N MET A 104 -13.96 8.60 6.51
CA MET A 104 -15.41 8.66 6.24
C MET A 104 -16.22 8.81 7.54
N ARG A 105 -15.88 8.03 8.57
CA ARG A 105 -16.53 8.15 9.88
C ARG A 105 -16.30 9.51 10.51
N SER A 106 -15.10 10.08 10.39
CA SER A 106 -14.80 11.43 10.87
C SER A 106 -15.54 12.50 10.07
N PHE A 107 -15.64 12.35 8.74
CA PHE A 107 -16.40 13.25 7.89
C PHE A 107 -17.87 13.31 8.34
N VAL A 108 -18.53 12.14 8.42
CA VAL A 108 -19.94 12.04 8.84
C VAL A 108 -20.15 12.59 10.25
N GLN A 109 -19.29 12.23 11.21
CA GLN A 109 -19.43 12.68 12.60
C GLN A 109 -19.29 14.19 12.79
N ASN A 110 -18.57 14.88 11.90
CA ASN A 110 -18.37 16.33 11.95
C ASN A 110 -19.29 17.09 10.97
N HIS A 111 -20.21 16.41 10.29
CA HIS A 111 -21.17 17.05 9.40
C HIS A 111 -22.22 17.82 10.20
N SER A 112 -22.59 19.04 9.77
CA SER A 112 -23.54 19.90 10.48
C SER A 112 -24.89 19.22 10.73
N ASP A 113 -25.34 18.45 9.74
CA ASP A 113 -26.66 17.82 9.73
C ASP A 113 -26.68 16.47 10.47
N TYR A 114 -25.52 15.99 10.94
CA TYR A 114 -25.43 14.72 11.64
C TYR A 114 -25.90 14.84 13.09
N LYS A 115 -27.01 14.16 13.42
CA LYS A 115 -27.67 14.26 14.72
C LYS A 115 -27.13 13.28 15.78
N HIS A 116 -25.95 12.70 15.56
CA HIS A 116 -25.35 11.67 16.42
C HIS A 116 -26.27 10.46 16.73
N ASN A 117 -27.27 10.23 15.90
CA ASN A 117 -28.25 9.15 16.04
C ASN A 117 -27.91 7.91 15.18
N SER A 118 -26.67 7.84 14.65
CA SER A 118 -26.20 6.80 13.73
C SER A 118 -26.97 6.74 12.39
N TYR A 119 -27.85 7.69 12.11
CA TYR A 119 -28.51 7.84 10.82
C TYR A 119 -27.74 8.85 9.96
N VAL A 120 -27.46 8.47 8.72
CA VAL A 120 -26.77 9.31 7.73
C VAL A 120 -27.79 9.66 6.65
N SER A 121 -28.16 10.94 6.55
CA SER A 121 -29.14 11.40 5.57
C SER A 121 -28.55 11.50 4.16
N ASP A 122 -29.42 11.62 3.16
CA ASP A 122 -29.02 11.72 1.76
C ASP A 122 -28.13 12.94 1.49
N GLU A 123 -28.34 14.04 2.22
CA GLU A 123 -27.50 15.25 2.15
C GLU A 123 -26.06 14.95 2.60
N ILE A 124 -25.90 14.28 3.75
CA ILE A 124 -24.58 13.90 4.28
C ILE A 124 -23.87 12.94 3.30
N ILE A 125 -24.62 12.00 2.71
CA ILE A 125 -24.10 11.05 1.72
C ILE A 125 -23.65 11.80 0.46
N TYR A 126 -24.46 12.73 -0.04
CA TYR A 126 -24.13 13.53 -1.21
C TYR A 126 -22.84 14.33 -1.01
N ASP A 127 -22.71 15.02 0.12
CA ASP A 127 -21.52 15.81 0.44
C ASP A 127 -20.28 14.94 0.62
N LEU A 128 -20.43 13.77 1.24
CA LEU A 128 -19.34 12.79 1.34
C LEU A 128 -18.87 12.31 -0.03
N LEU A 129 -19.79 11.91 -0.91
CA LEU A 129 -19.46 11.42 -2.25
C LEU A 129 -18.84 12.52 -3.11
N LYS A 130 -19.37 13.74 -3.04
CA LYS A 130 -18.82 14.91 -3.73
C LYS A 130 -17.39 15.20 -3.25
N LYS A 131 -17.13 15.13 -1.95
CA LYS A 131 -15.78 15.28 -1.39
C LYS A 131 -14.84 14.18 -1.88
N MET A 132 -15.30 12.93 -1.93
CA MET A 132 -14.53 11.80 -2.43
C MET A 132 -14.20 11.95 -3.92
N ASP A 133 -15.14 12.42 -4.74
CA ASP A 133 -14.93 12.67 -6.16
C ASP A 133 -13.87 13.77 -6.39
N GLY A 134 -13.98 14.89 -5.68
CA GLY A 134 -12.99 15.97 -5.74
C GLY A 134 -11.58 15.50 -5.37
N ILE A 135 -11.46 14.63 -4.35
CA ILE A 135 -10.18 14.01 -3.98
C ILE A 135 -9.67 13.06 -5.06
N SER A 136 -10.54 12.21 -5.61
CA SER A 136 -10.20 11.21 -6.63
C SER A 136 -9.70 11.86 -7.92
N ARG A 137 -10.33 12.97 -8.34
CA ARG A 137 -9.95 13.73 -9.54
C ARG A 137 -8.69 14.59 -9.33
N GLY A 138 -8.26 14.77 -8.08
CA GLY A 138 -7.11 15.61 -7.72
C GLY A 138 -7.43 17.11 -7.65
N ASP A 139 -8.71 17.49 -7.74
CA ASP A 139 -9.17 18.87 -7.57
C ASP A 139 -9.04 19.33 -6.10
N GLU A 140 -9.12 18.37 -5.16
CA GLU A 140 -8.96 18.63 -3.74
C GLU A 140 -7.90 17.71 -3.11
N HIS A 141 -6.97 18.28 -2.36
CA HIS A 141 -5.98 17.49 -1.63
C HIS A 141 -6.43 17.24 -0.18
N CYS A 142 -6.32 15.99 0.28
CA CYS A 142 -6.62 15.62 1.67
C CYS A 142 -5.40 14.99 2.35
N GLU A 143 -4.60 15.82 3.04
CA GLU A 143 -3.40 15.38 3.75
C GLU A 143 -3.67 14.31 4.80
N LYS A 144 -4.81 14.39 5.51
CA LYS A 144 -5.20 13.40 6.53
C LYS A 144 -5.44 12.00 5.94
N LEU A 145 -5.85 11.92 4.67
CA LEU A 145 -6.17 10.65 4.00
C LEU A 145 -5.02 10.13 3.14
N LEU A 146 -4.37 11.03 2.39
CA LEU A 146 -3.37 10.70 1.39
C LEU A 146 -1.93 11.00 1.83
N GLY A 147 -1.76 11.82 2.88
CA GLY A 147 -0.47 12.42 3.22
C GLY A 147 0.05 13.35 2.13
N CYS A 148 1.23 13.92 2.36
CA CYS A 148 1.94 14.65 1.31
C CYS A 148 2.69 13.65 0.42
N TYR A 149 2.26 13.50 -0.84
CA TYR A 149 2.95 12.68 -1.83
C TYR A 149 3.15 13.47 -3.14
N LYS A 150 4.23 13.14 -3.85
CA LYS A 150 4.54 13.71 -5.17
C LYS A 150 4.73 12.54 -6.14
N SER A 151 3.61 12.06 -6.70
CA SER A 151 3.65 11.02 -7.72
C SER A 151 4.23 11.57 -9.02
N LYS A 152 5.26 10.91 -9.56
CA LYS A 152 5.66 11.09 -10.96
C LYS A 152 4.80 10.26 -11.92
N THR A 153 4.08 9.26 -11.39
CA THR A 153 3.19 8.40 -12.15
C THR A 153 1.93 9.18 -12.47
N ASP A 154 1.78 9.57 -13.74
CA ASP A 154 0.57 10.10 -14.34
C ASP A 154 0.10 9.07 -15.38
N GLN A 155 -1.20 8.77 -15.42
CA GLN A 155 -1.77 7.91 -16.46
C GLN A 155 -1.77 8.60 -17.84
N ARG A 156 -1.58 9.91 -17.87
CA ARG A 156 -1.47 10.70 -19.10
C ARG A 156 -0.05 10.61 -19.63
N ILE A 157 0.08 10.18 -20.89
CA ILE A 157 1.34 10.24 -21.62
C ILE A 157 1.81 11.70 -21.65
N PRO A 158 3.01 12.02 -21.12
CA PRO A 158 3.53 13.38 -21.17
C PRO A 158 3.59 13.89 -22.60
N GLN A 159 3.23 15.16 -22.81
CA GLN A 159 3.21 15.76 -24.16
C GLN A 159 4.53 15.58 -24.91
N ALA A 160 5.66 15.63 -24.19
CA ALA A 160 6.98 15.39 -24.75
C ALA A 160 7.14 13.98 -25.34
N VAL A 161 6.60 12.95 -24.67
CA VAL A 161 6.65 11.55 -25.14
C VAL A 161 5.77 11.39 -26.37
N ARG A 162 4.53 11.91 -26.34
CA ARG A 162 3.63 11.89 -27.50
C ARG A 162 4.23 12.59 -28.72
N LEU A 163 4.86 13.75 -28.54
CA LEU A 163 5.53 14.49 -29.62
C LEU A 163 6.74 13.72 -30.17
N ALA A 164 7.50 13.03 -29.32
CA ALA A 164 8.63 12.21 -29.74
C ALA A 164 8.17 11.02 -30.60
N GLU A 165 7.11 10.31 -30.18
CA GLU A 165 6.51 9.21 -30.94
C GLU A 165 5.93 9.67 -32.28
N GLU A 166 5.23 10.80 -32.30
CA GLU A 166 4.73 11.40 -33.55
C GLU A 166 5.88 11.76 -34.50
N LYS A 167 6.97 12.34 -33.98
CA LYS A 167 8.14 12.70 -34.78
C LYS A 167 8.81 11.46 -35.37
N LEU A 168 9.03 10.44 -34.55
CA LEU A 168 9.63 9.17 -34.97
C LEU A 168 8.77 8.48 -36.05
N THR A 169 7.45 8.47 -35.87
CA THR A 169 6.51 7.90 -36.85
C THR A 169 6.55 8.66 -38.17
N ARG A 170 6.66 10.00 -38.15
CA ARG A 170 6.80 10.83 -39.37
C ARG A 170 8.15 10.64 -40.07
N GLU A 171 9.22 10.35 -39.34
CA GLU A 171 10.53 10.07 -39.92
C GLU A 171 10.55 8.69 -40.59
N LEU A 172 10.02 7.66 -39.94
CA LEU A 172 9.89 6.32 -40.52
C LEU A 172 9.07 6.31 -41.82
N ARG A 173 7.99 7.09 -41.88
CA ARG A 173 7.16 7.23 -43.10
C ARG A 173 7.84 7.99 -44.23
N ARG A 174 8.87 8.78 -43.95
CA ARG A 174 9.62 9.55 -44.99
C ARG A 174 10.74 8.73 -45.64
N HIS A 175 11.07 7.58 -45.08
CA HIS A 175 12.10 6.66 -45.58
C HIS A 175 11.51 5.42 -46.31
N GLN A 176 10.20 5.40 -46.55
CA GLN A 176 9.50 4.43 -47.41
C GLN A 176 9.05 5.13 -48.69
#